data_AF-A0A3L7PXS4-F1
#
_entry.id   AF-A0A3L7PXS4-F1
#
_cell.length_a   1.000
_cell.length_b   1.000
_cell.length_c   1.000
_cell.angle_alpha   90.00
_cell.angle_beta   90.00
_cell.angle_gamma   90.00
#
_symmetry.space_group_name_H-M   'P 1'
#
loop_
_entity.id
_entity.type
_entity.pdbx_description
1 polymer ?
#
loop_
_entity_poly.entity_id
_entity_poly.type
_entity_poly.pdbx_seq_one_letter_code
_entity_poly.pdbx_strand_id
1 'polypeptide(L)'
;MPRFRPLAPWLCAAGVLLAPTEVPAADPPRADLVIADFDGDSYGAWTVEGSAFGTAPARGALPGQMAVDGFLGKGLVNSFLGGD
;
A
#
# COMPACT_ATOMS: atom_id res chain seq x y z
N MET A 1 55.79 -63.33 -1.59
CA MET A 1 55.55 -61.87 -1.76
C MET A 1 54.31 -61.67 -2.62
N PRO A 2 53.16 -61.21 -2.10
CA PRO A 2 52.07 -60.76 -2.93
C PRO A 2 52.18 -59.24 -3.17
N ARG A 3 52.05 -58.80 -4.42
CA ARG A 3 52.02 -57.38 -4.78
C ARG A 3 50.59 -56.85 -4.59
N PHE A 4 50.38 -55.96 -3.63
CA PHE A 4 49.15 -55.19 -3.48
C PHE A 4 49.09 -54.09 -4.57
N ARG A 5 48.00 -54.04 -5.34
CA ARG A 5 47.64 -52.89 -6.20
C ARG A 5 46.61 -52.06 -5.44
N PRO A 6 46.85 -50.78 -5.11
CA PRO A 6 45.82 -49.94 -4.54
C PRO A 6 44.91 -49.43 -5.67
N LEU A 7 43.60 -49.63 -5.51
CA LEU A 7 42.58 -48.95 -6.30
C LEU A 7 42.41 -47.54 -5.69
N ALA A 8 42.76 -46.51 -6.46
CA ALA A 8 42.48 -45.12 -6.09
C ALA A 8 40.97 -44.85 -6.23
N PRO A 9 40.28 -44.32 -5.21
CA PRO A 9 38.89 -43.91 -5.36
C PRO A 9 38.87 -42.54 -6.05
N TRP A 10 38.31 -42.50 -7.24
CA TRP A 10 37.96 -41.24 -7.89
C TRP A 10 36.73 -40.69 -7.18
N LEU A 11 36.90 -39.75 -6.25
CA LEU A 11 35.78 -38.93 -5.78
C LEU A 11 35.57 -37.79 -6.76
N CYS A 12 34.55 -37.90 -7.61
CA CYS A 12 33.95 -36.74 -8.26
C CYS A 12 33.13 -35.98 -7.21
N ALA A 13 33.67 -34.89 -6.66
CA ALA A 13 32.88 -33.96 -5.86
C ALA A 13 32.00 -33.12 -6.80
N ALA A 14 30.70 -33.44 -6.88
CA ALA A 14 29.72 -32.58 -7.53
C ALA A 14 29.43 -31.39 -6.59
N GLY A 15 30.05 -30.24 -6.85
CA GLY A 15 29.72 -29.00 -6.16
C GLY A 15 28.33 -28.53 -6.56
N VAL A 16 27.41 -28.41 -5.60
CA VAL A 16 26.12 -27.74 -5.81
C VAL A 16 26.40 -26.24 -5.94
N LEU A 17 26.25 -25.70 -7.14
CA LEU A 17 26.29 -24.25 -7.36
C LEU A 17 24.96 -23.66 -6.90
N LEU A 18 24.97 -23.00 -5.73
CA LEU A 18 23.84 -22.22 -5.27
C LEU A 18 23.78 -20.92 -6.10
N ALA A 19 22.85 -20.82 -7.02
CA ALA A 19 22.58 -19.55 -7.70
C ALA A 19 21.99 -18.55 -6.70
N PRO A 20 22.45 -17.28 -6.66
CA PRO A 20 21.78 -16.27 -5.86
C PRO A 20 20.36 -16.08 -6.40
N THR A 21 19.37 -16.18 -5.53
CA THR A 21 18.00 -15.76 -5.85
C THR A 21 18.01 -14.25 -6.03
N GLU A 22 17.91 -13.76 -7.26
CA GLU A 22 17.72 -12.34 -7.52
C GLU A 22 16.37 -11.92 -6.94
N VAL A 23 16.40 -11.17 -5.84
CA VAL A 23 15.21 -10.49 -5.34
C VAL A 23 14.97 -9.33 -6.29
N PRO A 24 13.82 -9.26 -6.99
CA PRO A 24 13.54 -8.12 -7.86
C PRO A 24 13.62 -6.84 -7.02
N ALA A 25 14.33 -5.84 -7.54
CA ALA A 25 14.40 -4.54 -6.90
C ALA A 25 12.98 -3.97 -6.80
N ALA A 26 12.62 -3.47 -5.62
CA ALA A 26 11.36 -2.76 -5.44
C ALA A 26 11.38 -1.51 -6.33
N ASP A 27 10.25 -1.20 -6.96
CA ASP A 27 10.09 0.06 -7.69
C ASP A 27 10.34 1.23 -6.73
N PRO A 28 10.97 2.32 -7.21
CA PRO A 28 11.11 3.53 -6.40
C PRO A 28 9.73 4.03 -5.98
N PRO A 29 9.61 4.60 -4.76
CA PRO A 29 8.34 5.12 -4.30
C PRO A 29 7.82 6.17 -5.27
N ARG A 30 6.58 5.98 -5.73
CA ARG A 30 5.89 6.97 -6.55
C ARG A 30 5.54 8.17 -5.68
N ALA A 31 5.66 9.37 -6.24
CA ALA A 31 5.13 10.57 -5.60
C ALA A 31 3.60 10.46 -5.43
N ASP A 32 3.09 11.02 -4.34
CA ASP A 32 1.66 11.07 -4.09
C ASP A 32 0.96 11.89 -5.19
N LEU A 33 -0.19 11.39 -5.65
CA LEU A 33 -1.07 12.09 -6.58
C LEU A 33 -2.31 12.53 -5.82
N VAL A 34 -2.46 13.84 -5.62
CA VAL A 34 -3.68 14.40 -5.02
C VAL A 34 -4.80 14.37 -6.06
N ILE A 35 -5.89 13.67 -5.73
CA ILE A 35 -7.09 13.57 -6.58
C ILE A 35 -8.08 14.70 -6.23
N ALA A 36 -8.24 14.99 -4.94
CA ALA A 36 -9.00 16.12 -4.40
C ALA A 36 -8.57 16.37 -2.94
N ASP A 37 -8.53 17.63 -2.52
CA ASP A 37 -8.19 18.02 -1.14
C ASP A 37 -9.44 18.29 -0.27
N PHE A 38 -10.56 18.69 -0.88
CA PHE A 38 -11.81 19.05 -0.21
C PHE A 38 -11.69 20.18 0.83
N ASP A 39 -10.70 21.05 0.68
CA ASP A 39 -10.42 22.13 1.63
C ASP A 39 -11.26 23.40 1.40
N GLY A 40 -11.88 23.50 0.22
CA GLY A 40 -12.71 24.62 -0.21
C GLY A 40 -14.13 24.58 0.35
N ASP A 41 -14.93 25.56 -0.09
CA ASP A 41 -16.33 25.70 0.35
C ASP A 41 -17.32 24.84 -0.44
N SER A 42 -16.84 24.10 -1.46
CA SER A 42 -17.63 23.20 -2.29
C SER A 42 -16.84 21.95 -2.66
N TYR A 43 -17.47 21.01 -3.36
CA TYR A 43 -16.83 19.79 -3.87
C TYR A 43 -15.91 20.03 -5.09
N GLY A 44 -15.70 21.28 -5.49
CA GLY A 44 -14.90 21.62 -6.65
C GLY A 44 -15.50 21.05 -7.94
N ALA A 45 -14.74 20.19 -8.63
CA ALA A 45 -15.16 19.55 -9.87
C ALA A 45 -16.07 18.31 -9.66
N TRP A 46 -16.26 17.87 -8.41
CA TRP A 46 -17.08 16.71 -8.11
C TRP A 46 -18.56 17.10 -8.04
N THR A 47 -19.40 16.29 -8.68
CA THR A 47 -20.86 16.40 -8.59
C THR A 47 -21.38 15.43 -7.54
N VAL A 48 -22.24 15.91 -6.66
CA VAL A 48 -22.95 15.08 -5.67
C VAL A 48 -24.35 14.76 -6.18
N GLU A 49 -24.73 13.49 -6.06
CA GLU A 49 -26.09 13.01 -6.30
C GLU A 49 -26.70 12.50 -4.99
N GLY A 50 -28.00 12.75 -4.81
CA GLY A 50 -28.70 12.45 -3.55
C GLY A 50 -28.36 13.44 -2.44
N SER A 51 -28.58 13.05 -1.18
CA SER A 51 -28.44 13.93 -0.01
C SER A 51 -27.37 13.50 0.99
N ALA A 52 -26.76 12.32 0.85
CA ALA A 52 -25.91 11.72 1.89
C ALA A 52 -24.64 12.54 2.22
N PHE A 53 -24.12 13.30 1.25
CA PHE A 53 -22.89 14.08 1.45
C PHE A 53 -23.15 15.51 1.94
N GLY A 54 -24.39 16.00 1.82
CA GLY A 54 -24.72 17.40 2.12
C GLY A 54 -24.22 18.37 1.04
N THR A 55 -24.13 19.65 1.38
CA THR A 55 -23.88 20.74 0.42
C THR A 55 -22.41 21.13 0.26
N ALA A 56 -21.53 20.69 1.16
CA ALA A 56 -20.09 20.98 1.16
C ALA A 56 -19.33 19.93 1.97
N PRO A 57 -18.00 19.78 1.78
CA PRO A 57 -17.16 18.93 2.61
C PRO A 57 -17.31 19.23 4.10
N ALA A 58 -17.37 18.18 4.91
CA ALA A 58 -17.45 18.29 6.36
C ALA A 58 -16.14 18.84 6.92
N ARG A 59 -16.23 19.77 7.89
CA ARG A 59 -15.06 20.40 8.53
C ARG A 59 -14.59 19.64 9.78
N GLY A 60 -14.87 18.34 9.84
CA GLY A 60 -14.67 17.47 11.00
C GLY A 60 -15.86 16.52 11.19
N ALA A 61 -16.06 16.05 12.42
CA ALA A 61 -17.19 15.20 12.77
C ALA A 61 -18.54 15.93 12.64
N LEU A 62 -19.55 15.22 12.15
CA LEU A 62 -20.93 15.71 12.05
C LEU A 62 -21.71 15.47 13.36
N PRO A 63 -22.86 16.14 13.58
CA PRO A 63 -23.70 15.90 14.75
C PRO A 63 -24.08 14.41 14.90
N GLY A 64 -23.84 13.83 16.07
CA GLY A 64 -24.10 12.41 16.35
C GLY A 64 -22.99 11.45 15.87
N GLN A 65 -21.97 11.95 15.18
CA GLN A 65 -20.83 11.14 14.74
C GLN A 65 -19.80 10.99 15.86
N MET A 66 -19.10 9.86 15.88
CA MET A 66 -17.85 9.75 16.64
C MET A 66 -16.78 10.70 16.09
N ALA A 67 -15.72 10.95 16.86
CA ALA A 67 -14.59 11.74 16.41
C ALA A 67 -13.98 11.14 15.12
N VAL A 68 -13.67 12.02 14.16
CA VAL A 68 -13.05 11.66 12.89
C VAL A 68 -11.65 12.29 12.87
N ASP A 69 -10.64 11.45 13.05
CA ASP A 69 -9.24 11.87 13.16
C ASP A 69 -8.39 11.31 12.00
N GLY A 70 -7.20 11.90 11.79
CA GLY A 70 -6.22 11.41 10.83
C GLY A 70 -6.44 11.82 9.37
N PHE A 71 -7.52 12.56 9.07
CA PHE A 71 -7.67 13.21 7.78
C PHE A 71 -6.73 14.43 7.68
N LEU A 72 -6.33 14.77 6.45
CA LEU A 72 -5.46 15.90 6.17
C LEU A 72 -6.29 17.08 5.67
N GLY A 73 -5.79 18.31 5.90
CA GLY A 73 -6.45 19.52 5.42
C GLY A 73 -7.55 20.03 6.36
N LYS A 74 -8.52 20.73 5.77
CA LYS A 74 -9.62 21.44 6.44
C LYS A 74 -10.97 20.78 6.21
N GLY A 75 -11.09 19.88 5.24
CA GLY A 75 -12.33 19.22 4.90
C GLY A 75 -12.18 17.75 4.60
N LEU A 76 -13.27 17.00 4.76
CA LEU A 76 -13.39 15.62 4.34
C LEU A 76 -14.78 15.35 3.77
N VAL A 77 -14.90 14.33 2.93
CA VAL A 77 -16.18 13.88 2.38
C VAL A 77 -16.53 12.53 2.97
N ASN A 78 -17.69 12.43 3.61
CA ASN A 78 -18.27 11.19 4.12
C ASN A 78 -19.80 11.25 3.95
N SER A 79 -20.47 10.10 4.14
CA SER A 79 -21.92 9.99 3.94
C SER A 79 -22.76 10.08 5.22
N PHE A 80 -22.15 10.24 6.41
CA PHE A 80 -22.81 10.12 7.72
C PHE A 80 -23.93 11.15 7.97
N LEU A 81 -24.23 12.04 7.03
CA LEU A 81 -25.21 13.10 7.22
C LEU A 81 -26.59 12.51 7.53
N GLY A 82 -27.04 12.68 8.77
CA GLY A 82 -28.32 12.14 9.25
C GLY A 82 -28.19 10.86 10.09
N GLY A 83 -26.98 10.33 10.27
CA GLY A 83 -26.68 9.23 11.19
C GLY A 83 -26.81 7.83 10.60
N ASP A 84 -26.58 7.68 9.29
CA ASP A 84 -26.52 6.40 8.56
C ASP A 84 -25.20 5.63 8.73
#